data_AF-A0A2K6NDH7-F1
#
_entry.id   AF-A0A2K6NDH7-F1
#
_cell.length_a   1.000
_cell.length_b   1.000
_cell.length_c   1.000
_cell.angle_alpha   90.00
_cell.angle_beta   90.00
_cell.angle_gamma   90.00
#
_symmetry.space_group_name_H-M   'P 1'
#
loop_
_entity.id
_entity.type
_entity.pdbx_description
1 polymer ?
#
loop_
_entity_poly.entity_id
_entity_poly.type
_entity_poly.pdbx_seq_one_letter_code
_entity_poly.pdbx_strand_id
1 'polypeptide(L)'
;MKKQQQKRTLKQCIQSVYMSKIISSDQDLYDIEKDKISVNFKNIYILQELDNPGAKQILKLDQFKGQQGQKCFQGLMGHGSDYSFSEVLRVCAKLFSDVQFKMSHKKIMLFTNEDNPHGNDSVKACQASTKADDLRDIGIFFDLMHLKKHGGLFYRDIIIHFEESSKLQDLLQKVPLSRLKLKLNKDIVISVGIYNLVQKALKPPPIKLYRKTNEPVKTKYQTFNINTGSLLLPSDTKRSQIYGSHQIILEKEETEELKWFDEPALMLMVFKPLVMLKKHHYPRPSLFTYPEESLVNGSSTLFSALLIECLEKVVIALCRYTPCRNIPPYFVALVSQEEELDDQKIQVTTPGFQLVFLPFVPFTEKVMATPEQVGKMKAIVQKLCLTYRSDSFENPVLQQHFRNLESFTLYLMEPEQAVDLILPKVEEMNKILGSMVNEFKELVYSADYNPEGKITKRKRNNEYSEEELKTHISKGTLGNFTGPIMKEYWLKKQELLEVLTKHFQD
;
A
#
# COMPACT_ATOMS: atom_id res chain seq x y z
N MET A 1 20.73 -5.07 32.97
CA MET A 1 20.33 -4.09 31.93
C MET A 1 20.20 -4.68 30.52
N LYS A 2 21.28 -5.04 29.79
CA LYS A 2 21.20 -5.34 28.33
C LYS A 2 20.17 -6.43 27.91
N LYS A 3 20.06 -7.58 28.61
CA LYS A 3 18.99 -8.60 28.33
C LYS A 3 17.57 -8.15 28.71
N GLN A 4 17.40 -7.10 29.54
CA GLN A 4 16.08 -6.59 29.98
C GLN A 4 15.44 -5.64 28.97
N GLN A 5 16.24 -4.84 28.25
CA GLN A 5 15.75 -3.95 27.19
C GLN A 5 15.08 -4.76 26.05
N GLN A 6 15.71 -5.87 25.65
CA GLN A 6 15.28 -6.70 24.52
C GLN A 6 13.91 -7.39 24.77
N LYS A 7 13.64 -7.85 26.00
CA LYS A 7 12.34 -8.42 26.38
C LYS A 7 11.18 -7.39 26.38
N ARG A 8 11.47 -6.09 26.25
CA ARG A 8 10.47 -5.02 26.04
C ARG A 8 10.16 -4.87 24.55
N THR A 9 11.21 -4.76 23.73
CA THR A 9 11.11 -4.70 22.26
C THR A 9 10.27 -5.84 21.71
N LEU A 10 10.54 -7.09 22.10
CA LEU A 10 9.77 -8.26 21.69
C LEU A 10 8.25 -8.11 21.89
N LYS A 11 7.84 -7.70 23.09
CA LYS A 11 6.41 -7.60 23.44
C LYS A 11 5.73 -6.44 22.71
N GLN A 12 6.47 -5.36 22.45
CA GLN A 12 6.00 -4.26 21.61
C GLN A 12 5.84 -4.72 20.15
N CYS A 13 6.79 -5.46 19.59
CA CYS A 13 6.67 -6.03 18.25
C CYS A 13 5.41 -6.91 18.11
N ILE A 14 5.19 -7.85 19.04
CA ILE A 14 4.00 -8.73 18.98
C ILE A 14 2.70 -7.94 19.15
N GLN A 15 2.66 -6.93 20.04
CA GLN A 15 1.52 -6.02 20.16
C GLN A 15 1.25 -5.27 18.84
N SER A 16 2.30 -4.78 18.17
CA SER A 16 2.18 -4.15 16.84
C SER A 16 1.67 -5.11 15.77
N VAL A 17 2.01 -6.41 15.83
CA VAL A 17 1.45 -7.44 14.91
C VAL A 17 -0.05 -7.59 15.10
N TYR A 18 -0.50 -7.82 16.34
CA TYR A 18 -1.92 -7.99 16.66
C TYR A 18 -2.73 -6.75 16.25
N MET A 19 -2.23 -5.55 16.55
CA MET A 19 -2.84 -4.29 16.10
C MET A 19 -2.87 -4.18 14.57
N SER A 20 -1.76 -4.47 13.88
CA SER A 20 -1.72 -4.43 12.40
C SER A 20 -2.74 -5.38 11.77
N LYS A 21 -2.90 -6.57 12.33
CA LYS A 21 -3.82 -7.61 11.84
C LYS A 21 -5.30 -7.27 12.07
N ILE A 22 -5.62 -6.60 13.19
CA ILE A 22 -6.94 -6.00 13.41
C ILE A 22 -7.19 -4.84 12.43
N ILE A 23 -6.17 -4.02 12.15
CA ILE A 23 -6.26 -2.88 11.21
C ILE A 23 -6.47 -3.35 9.76
N SER A 24 -5.80 -4.41 9.32
CA SER A 24 -6.05 -5.03 8.01
C SER A 24 -7.35 -5.86 7.96
N SER A 25 -7.89 -6.24 9.12
CA SER A 25 -9.04 -7.16 9.27
C SER A 25 -8.76 -8.57 8.70
N ASP A 26 -7.53 -9.05 8.88
CA ASP A 26 -7.12 -10.41 8.48
C ASP A 26 -7.72 -11.48 9.41
N GLN A 27 -7.89 -12.69 8.88
CA GLN A 27 -8.43 -13.86 9.60
C GLN A 27 -7.34 -14.82 10.09
N ASP A 28 -6.13 -14.30 10.30
CA ASP A 28 -4.97 -15.08 10.75
C ASP A 28 -5.04 -15.33 12.27
N LEU A 29 -4.72 -16.57 12.67
CA LEU A 29 -4.72 -17.02 14.06
C LEU A 29 -3.32 -16.86 14.69
N TYR A 30 -3.24 -16.41 15.94
CA TYR A 30 -1.97 -16.11 16.64
C TYR A 30 -1.92 -16.66 18.07
N ASP A 31 -0.71 -17.03 18.54
CA ASP A 31 -0.48 -17.79 19.80
C ASP A 31 0.74 -17.27 20.60
N ILE A 32 0.63 -17.24 21.94
CA ILE A 32 1.62 -16.74 22.93
C ILE A 32 1.39 -17.36 24.36
N GLU A 33 2.45 -17.67 25.12
CA GLU A 33 2.66 -18.30 26.48
C GLU A 33 1.73 -17.93 27.72
N LYS A 34 1.08 -18.69 28.70
CA LYS A 34 0.90 -20.03 29.44
C LYS A 34 -0.27 -21.06 29.19
N ASP A 35 0.06 -22.37 29.20
CA ASP A 35 -0.70 -23.66 29.23
C ASP A 35 -2.24 -23.76 29.19
N LYS A 36 -2.69 -24.86 28.54
CA LYS A 36 -3.71 -25.76 29.09
C LYS A 36 -3.25 -27.23 29.07
N ILE A 37 -3.55 -28.00 30.13
CA ILE A 37 -2.97 -29.33 30.37
C ILE A 37 -3.40 -30.34 29.30
N SER A 38 -2.44 -30.94 28.59
CA SER A 38 -2.67 -32.15 27.79
C SER A 38 -1.44 -33.07 27.64
N VAL A 39 -0.21 -32.54 27.73
CA VAL A 39 1.01 -33.35 27.92
C VAL A 39 1.99 -32.59 28.82
N ASN A 40 2.53 -33.24 29.86
CA ASN A 40 3.40 -32.61 30.85
C ASN A 40 4.84 -32.46 30.32
N PHE A 41 5.14 -31.32 29.67
CA PHE A 41 6.51 -30.87 29.45
C PHE A 41 6.96 -29.87 30.52
N LYS A 42 8.27 -29.79 30.73
CA LYS A 42 8.86 -28.86 31.71
C LYS A 42 9.30 -27.58 31.02
N ASN A 43 9.02 -26.44 31.64
CA ASN A 43 9.55 -25.12 31.25
C ASN A 43 9.07 -24.61 29.87
N ILE A 44 7.89 -25.04 29.42
CA ILE A 44 7.15 -24.57 28.23
C ILE A 44 5.78 -24.04 28.70
N TYR A 45 5.15 -23.13 27.94
CA TYR A 45 4.09 -22.21 28.42
C TYR A 45 3.29 -21.67 27.18
N ILE A 46 1.92 -21.76 27.09
CA ILE A 46 0.98 -21.44 25.95
C ILE A 46 -0.46 -20.85 26.33
N LEU A 47 -0.73 -19.53 26.36
CA LEU A 47 -1.97 -18.87 26.97
C LEU A 47 -2.99 -18.34 25.98
N GLN A 48 -2.51 -17.89 24.83
CA GLN A 48 -3.36 -17.53 23.73
C GLN A 48 -3.33 -18.77 22.85
N GLU A 49 -4.38 -19.59 22.97
CA GLU A 49 -4.75 -20.59 21.96
C GLU A 49 -4.58 -19.97 20.55
N LEU A 50 -4.25 -20.73 19.49
CA LEU A 50 -4.31 -20.23 18.11
C LEU A 50 -5.73 -19.74 17.76
N ASP A 51 -5.97 -18.45 17.98
CA ASP A 51 -7.26 -17.77 17.84
C ASP A 51 -7.05 -16.38 17.19
N ASN A 52 -8.15 -15.74 16.82
CA ASN A 52 -8.20 -14.45 16.16
C ASN A 52 -7.73 -13.33 17.12
N PRO A 53 -7.01 -12.30 16.63
CA PRO A 53 -6.50 -11.22 17.46
C PRO A 53 -7.63 -10.35 18.03
N GLY A 54 -7.66 -10.17 19.35
CA GLY A 54 -8.71 -9.41 20.05
C GLY A 54 -8.23 -8.54 21.21
N ALA A 55 -8.99 -7.50 21.55
CA ALA A 55 -8.60 -6.50 22.55
C ALA A 55 -8.23 -7.09 23.93
N LYS A 56 -8.91 -8.17 24.37
CA LYS A 56 -8.58 -8.86 25.63
C LYS A 56 -7.22 -9.58 25.61
N GLN A 57 -6.79 -10.07 24.43
CA GLN A 57 -5.46 -10.65 24.24
C GLN A 57 -4.39 -9.55 24.23
N ILE A 58 -4.65 -8.43 23.54
CA ILE A 58 -3.76 -7.25 23.52
C ILE A 58 -3.56 -6.70 24.94
N LEU A 59 -4.63 -6.57 25.73
CA LEU A 59 -4.53 -6.14 27.13
C LEU A 59 -3.71 -7.11 28.01
N LYS A 60 -3.82 -8.43 27.81
CA LYS A 60 -2.94 -9.42 28.47
C LYS A 60 -1.45 -9.20 28.12
N LEU A 61 -1.14 -8.75 26.90
CA LEU A 61 0.25 -8.47 26.48
C LEU A 61 0.76 -7.13 27.04
N ASP A 62 -0.10 -6.12 27.13
CA ASP A 62 0.26 -4.80 27.66
C ASP A 62 0.63 -4.88 29.16
N GLN A 63 -0.01 -5.77 29.93
CA GLN A 63 0.38 -6.08 31.32
C GLN A 63 1.86 -6.49 31.47
N PHE A 64 2.50 -6.98 30.40
CA PHE A 64 3.89 -7.44 30.41
C PHE A 64 4.91 -6.40 29.87
N LYS A 65 4.45 -5.17 29.60
CA LYS A 65 5.20 -4.06 29.00
C LYS A 65 6.07 -3.29 30.02
N GLY A 66 7.05 -2.54 29.52
CA GLY A 66 7.89 -1.65 30.35
C GLY A 66 8.74 -2.35 31.41
N GLN A 67 8.96 -1.68 32.55
CA GLN A 67 9.76 -2.20 33.67
C GLN A 67 8.91 -3.00 34.68
N GLN A 68 7.67 -2.56 34.91
CA GLN A 68 6.75 -3.17 35.86
C GLN A 68 6.19 -4.50 35.33
N GLY A 69 5.76 -4.54 34.06
CA GLY A 69 5.30 -5.77 33.42
C GLY A 69 6.40 -6.83 33.27
N GLN A 70 7.68 -6.43 33.28
CA GLN A 70 8.79 -7.38 33.39
C GLN A 70 8.87 -8.05 34.77
N LYS A 71 8.63 -7.31 35.87
CA LYS A 71 8.53 -7.90 37.22
C LYS A 71 7.31 -8.82 37.32
N CYS A 72 6.16 -8.40 36.78
CA CYS A 72 4.95 -9.21 36.71
C CYS A 72 5.21 -10.55 35.98
N PHE A 73 5.83 -10.49 34.81
CA PHE A 73 6.26 -11.67 34.04
C PHE A 73 7.20 -12.58 34.86
N GLN A 74 8.24 -12.05 35.50
CA GLN A 74 9.17 -12.85 36.30
C GLN A 74 8.50 -13.49 37.52
N GLY A 75 7.49 -12.85 38.13
CA GLY A 75 6.70 -13.42 39.22
C GLY A 75 5.69 -14.49 38.79
N LEU A 76 5.14 -14.38 37.57
CA LEU A 76 4.16 -15.33 37.03
C LEU A 76 4.80 -16.56 36.36
N MET A 77 6.01 -16.41 35.80
CA MET A 77 6.62 -17.40 34.89
C MET A 77 8.03 -17.86 35.30
N GLY A 78 8.69 -17.14 36.23
CA GLY A 78 10.11 -17.35 36.51
C GLY A 78 11.02 -16.90 35.36
N HIS A 79 12.28 -17.36 35.40
CA HIS A 79 13.24 -17.29 34.29
C HIS A 79 14.47 -18.18 34.56
N GLY A 80 15.07 -18.74 33.51
CA GLY A 80 16.40 -19.39 33.60
C GLY A 80 16.41 -20.90 33.88
N SER A 81 15.34 -21.62 33.55
CA SER A 81 15.27 -23.08 33.66
C SER A 81 15.89 -23.80 32.45
N ASP A 82 16.45 -25.01 32.65
CA ASP A 82 16.86 -25.90 31.55
C ASP A 82 15.65 -26.35 30.72
N TYR A 83 15.77 -26.37 29.40
CA TYR A 83 14.69 -26.69 28.46
C TYR A 83 15.20 -27.55 27.31
N SER A 84 14.30 -28.24 26.62
CA SER A 84 14.62 -28.93 25.36
C SER A 84 13.90 -28.25 24.20
N PHE A 85 14.64 -27.90 23.15
CA PHE A 85 14.04 -27.22 21.99
C PHE A 85 13.20 -28.21 21.15
N SER A 86 13.53 -29.50 21.12
CA SER A 86 12.70 -30.52 20.48
C SER A 86 11.31 -30.64 21.13
N GLU A 87 11.21 -30.46 22.45
CA GLU A 87 9.94 -30.42 23.16
C GLU A 87 9.13 -29.17 22.81
N VAL A 88 9.76 -27.99 22.74
CA VAL A 88 9.15 -26.73 22.28
C VAL A 88 8.59 -26.89 20.87
N LEU A 89 9.39 -27.43 19.94
CA LEU A 89 8.95 -27.66 18.56
C LEU A 89 7.76 -28.62 18.48
N ARG A 90 7.73 -29.68 19.29
CA ARG A 90 6.60 -30.61 19.35
C ARG A 90 5.34 -29.97 19.94
N VAL A 91 5.47 -29.04 20.88
CA VAL A 91 4.34 -28.25 21.41
C VAL A 91 3.77 -27.34 20.33
N CYS A 92 4.62 -26.56 19.63
CA CYS A 92 4.18 -25.69 18.53
C CYS A 92 3.49 -26.49 17.40
N ALA A 93 3.99 -27.67 17.08
CA ALA A 93 3.38 -28.57 16.09
C ALA A 93 1.98 -29.09 16.50
N LYS A 94 1.77 -29.34 17.81
CA LYS A 94 0.47 -29.76 18.32
C LYS A 94 -0.58 -28.65 18.19
N LEU A 95 -0.21 -27.38 18.39
CA LEU A 95 -1.16 -26.26 18.28
C LEU A 95 -1.75 -26.17 16.87
N PHE A 96 -0.94 -26.37 15.82
CA PHE A 96 -1.43 -26.50 14.43
C PHE A 96 -2.23 -27.78 14.13
N SER A 97 -2.37 -28.69 15.09
CA SER A 97 -3.13 -29.94 14.98
C SER A 97 -4.46 -29.87 15.75
N ASP A 98 -4.52 -29.08 16.82
CA ASP A 98 -5.74 -28.86 17.62
C ASP A 98 -6.69 -27.81 16.98
N VAL A 99 -6.20 -27.00 16.04
CA VAL A 99 -6.99 -26.00 15.28
C VAL A 99 -8.00 -26.67 14.33
N GLN A 100 -9.28 -26.32 14.49
CA GLN A 100 -10.39 -26.87 13.69
C GLN A 100 -10.54 -26.25 12.28
N PHE A 101 -9.80 -25.18 11.99
CA PHE A 101 -9.87 -24.43 10.73
C PHE A 101 -8.83 -24.90 9.70
N LYS A 102 -9.15 -24.80 8.41
CA LYS A 102 -8.19 -25.09 7.33
C LYS A 102 -7.21 -23.93 7.17
N MET A 103 -5.98 -24.10 7.66
CA MET A 103 -4.89 -23.14 7.50
C MET A 103 -4.23 -23.28 6.11
N SER A 104 -3.90 -22.15 5.48
CA SER A 104 -3.15 -22.07 4.22
C SER A 104 -1.65 -22.20 4.41
N HIS A 105 -1.11 -21.53 5.43
CA HIS A 105 0.30 -21.57 5.82
C HIS A 105 0.40 -21.81 7.32
N LYS A 106 1.39 -22.61 7.75
CA LYS A 106 1.74 -22.81 9.15
C LYS A 106 3.13 -22.25 9.37
N LYS A 107 3.32 -21.36 10.34
CA LYS A 107 4.58 -20.65 10.54
C LYS A 107 4.83 -20.32 12.00
N ILE A 108 6.06 -20.54 12.46
CA ILE A 108 6.52 -20.26 13.82
C ILE A 108 7.62 -19.19 13.75
N MET A 109 7.51 -18.18 14.61
CA MET A 109 8.52 -17.12 14.75
C MET A 109 9.25 -17.29 16.08
N LEU A 110 10.52 -17.68 16.03
CA LEU A 110 11.35 -17.83 17.21
C LEU A 110 12.05 -16.51 17.54
N PHE A 111 11.66 -15.88 18.64
CA PHE A 111 12.32 -14.69 19.16
C PHE A 111 13.33 -15.05 20.26
N THR A 112 14.62 -15.05 19.92
CA THR A 112 15.71 -15.40 20.86
C THR A 112 16.89 -14.43 20.79
N ASN A 113 17.74 -14.47 21.83
CA ASN A 113 19.04 -13.83 21.88
C ASN A 113 20.15 -14.79 22.36
N GLU A 114 19.90 -16.09 22.23
CA GLU A 114 20.84 -17.17 22.50
C GLU A 114 21.11 -17.92 21.19
N ASP A 115 22.39 -18.07 20.84
CA ASP A 115 22.83 -18.44 19.48
C ASP A 115 23.00 -19.96 19.30
N ASN A 116 23.19 -20.67 20.41
CA ASN A 116 23.39 -22.11 20.48
C ASN A 116 22.75 -22.65 21.77
N PRO A 117 21.42 -22.90 21.80
CA PRO A 117 20.68 -23.23 23.02
C PRO A 117 21.13 -24.54 23.67
N HIS A 118 21.72 -25.46 22.90
CA HIS A 118 22.14 -26.80 23.35
C HIS A 118 23.64 -27.05 23.14
N GLY A 119 24.48 -26.00 23.14
CA GLY A 119 25.92 -26.13 22.88
C GLY A 119 26.69 -27.03 23.86
N ASN A 120 26.10 -27.35 25.02
CA ASN A 120 26.65 -28.24 26.03
C ASN A 120 26.04 -29.66 25.99
N ASP A 121 25.04 -29.91 25.15
CA ASP A 121 24.25 -31.15 25.09
C ASP A 121 23.96 -31.54 23.62
N SER A 122 24.86 -32.35 23.06
CA SER A 122 24.76 -32.81 21.67
C SER A 122 23.52 -33.67 21.40
N VAL A 123 22.92 -34.28 22.42
CA VAL A 123 21.72 -35.11 22.28
C VAL A 123 20.48 -34.22 22.13
N LYS A 124 20.30 -33.21 22.99
CA LYS A 124 19.26 -32.18 22.83
C LYS A 124 19.42 -31.43 21.50
N ALA A 125 20.64 -31.10 21.10
CA ALA A 125 20.91 -30.46 19.82
C ALA A 125 20.45 -31.32 18.63
N CYS A 126 20.88 -32.59 18.57
CA CYS A 126 20.51 -33.51 17.49
C CYS A 126 19.00 -33.73 17.41
N GLN A 127 18.34 -34.02 18.54
CA GLN A 127 16.89 -34.18 18.60
C GLN A 127 16.13 -32.93 18.12
N ALA A 128 16.66 -31.74 18.40
CA ALA A 128 16.05 -30.49 17.99
C ALA A 128 16.17 -30.22 16.49
N SER A 129 17.30 -30.57 15.86
CA SER A 129 17.44 -30.53 14.39
C SER A 129 16.49 -31.51 13.71
N THR A 130 16.47 -32.79 14.12
CA THR A 130 15.54 -33.79 13.56
C THR A 130 14.07 -33.38 13.74
N LYS A 131 13.71 -32.80 14.89
CA LYS A 131 12.35 -32.29 15.11
C LYS A 131 12.05 -31.04 14.28
N ALA A 132 13.04 -30.28 13.83
CA ALA A 132 12.82 -29.23 12.83
C ALA A 132 12.58 -29.83 11.44
N ASP A 133 13.37 -30.83 11.03
CA ASP A 133 13.21 -31.56 9.76
C ASP A 133 11.80 -32.14 9.61
N ASP A 134 11.34 -32.90 10.61
CA ASP A 134 9.98 -33.44 10.68
C ASP A 134 8.89 -32.38 10.42
N LEU A 135 9.12 -31.12 10.86
CA LEU A 135 8.16 -30.03 10.74
C LEU A 135 8.25 -29.31 9.39
N ARG A 136 9.43 -29.29 8.77
CA ARG A 136 9.60 -28.85 7.38
C ARG A 136 8.82 -29.79 6.44
N ASP A 137 8.91 -31.10 6.65
CA ASP A 137 8.16 -32.11 5.89
C ASP A 137 6.63 -32.02 6.10
N ILE A 138 6.18 -31.60 7.30
CA ILE A 138 4.77 -31.34 7.62
C ILE A 138 4.28 -29.96 7.07
N GLY A 139 5.16 -29.18 6.45
CA GLY A 139 4.83 -27.86 5.88
C GLY A 139 4.69 -26.74 6.92
N ILE A 140 5.42 -26.83 8.04
CA ILE A 140 5.49 -25.80 9.08
C ILE A 140 6.83 -25.07 8.94
N PHE A 141 6.77 -23.78 8.62
CA PHE A 141 7.95 -22.94 8.39
C PHE A 141 8.45 -22.30 9.69
N PHE A 142 9.77 -22.12 9.80
CA PHE A 142 10.44 -21.49 10.94
C PHE A 142 11.23 -20.25 10.51
N ASP A 143 10.94 -19.12 11.18
CA ASP A 143 11.73 -17.90 11.10
C ASP A 143 12.42 -17.60 12.43
N LEU A 144 13.64 -17.08 12.37
CA LEU A 144 14.40 -16.63 13.54
C LEU A 144 14.47 -15.11 13.60
N MET A 145 13.91 -14.56 14.68
CA MET A 145 13.89 -13.14 14.98
C MET A 145 14.99 -12.85 16.01
N HIS A 146 16.26 -12.82 15.57
CA HIS A 146 17.42 -12.71 16.45
C HIS A 146 17.60 -11.30 17.01
N LEU A 147 17.56 -11.16 18.34
CA LEU A 147 17.46 -9.85 18.98
C LEU A 147 18.81 -9.12 19.20
N LYS A 148 19.95 -9.61 18.66
CA LYS A 148 21.25 -8.91 18.85
C LYS A 148 22.48 -9.31 18.03
N LYS A 149 22.59 -10.55 17.56
CA LYS A 149 23.88 -11.13 17.14
C LYS A 149 23.64 -12.00 15.91
N HIS A 150 24.41 -11.75 14.86
CA HIS A 150 24.28 -12.46 13.59
C HIS A 150 24.81 -13.90 13.71
N GLY A 151 24.18 -14.82 12.97
CA GLY A 151 24.72 -16.16 12.73
C GLY A 151 24.78 -17.07 13.96
N GLY A 152 23.62 -17.47 14.49
CA GLY A 152 23.55 -18.59 15.44
C GLY A 152 23.88 -19.90 14.73
N LEU A 153 25.06 -20.48 15.00
CA LEU A 153 25.57 -21.68 14.33
C LEU A 153 24.56 -22.84 14.31
N PHE A 154 23.86 -23.04 15.42
CA PHE A 154 22.85 -24.09 15.60
C PHE A 154 21.60 -23.87 14.71
N TYR A 155 21.20 -22.62 14.49
CA TYR A 155 19.97 -22.31 13.76
C TYR A 155 20.13 -22.37 12.24
N ARG A 156 21.38 -22.35 11.73
CA ARG A 156 21.68 -22.44 10.30
C ARG A 156 21.15 -23.73 9.65
N ASP A 157 21.19 -24.85 10.36
CA ASP A 157 20.73 -26.14 9.83
C ASP A 157 19.20 -26.28 9.92
N ILE A 158 18.60 -25.59 10.88
CA ILE A 158 17.15 -25.54 11.17
C ILE A 158 16.41 -24.60 10.20
N ILE A 159 17.07 -23.58 9.66
CA ILE A 159 16.44 -22.51 8.86
C ILE A 159 16.97 -22.52 7.43
N ILE A 160 16.08 -22.76 6.45
CA ILE A 160 16.44 -22.79 5.03
C ILE A 160 16.50 -21.38 4.42
N HIS A 161 15.69 -20.44 4.91
CA HIS A 161 15.65 -19.06 4.42
C HIS A 161 16.36 -18.12 5.41
N PHE A 162 17.63 -17.80 5.12
CA PHE A 162 18.42 -16.85 5.92
C PHE A 162 18.18 -15.41 5.44
N GLU A 163 16.92 -14.97 5.50
CA GLU A 163 16.54 -13.56 5.30
C GLU A 163 16.25 -12.94 6.67
N GLU A 164 16.94 -11.86 7.03
CA GLU A 164 16.75 -11.16 8.31
C GLU A 164 15.47 -10.29 8.28
N SER A 165 14.30 -10.90 8.05
CA SER A 165 12.97 -10.25 7.99
C SER A 165 12.55 -9.63 9.33
N SER A 166 13.16 -8.49 9.68
CA SER A 166 12.85 -7.75 10.91
C SER A 166 11.43 -7.14 10.91
N LYS A 167 10.83 -6.99 9.73
CA LYS A 167 9.47 -6.47 9.55
C LYS A 167 8.51 -7.61 9.18
N LEU A 168 7.46 -7.76 9.97
CA LEU A 168 6.43 -8.78 9.74
C LEU A 168 5.54 -8.50 8.51
N GLN A 169 5.79 -7.40 7.81
CA GLN A 169 5.08 -6.97 6.60
C GLN A 169 5.45 -7.83 5.39
N ASP A 170 6.67 -8.38 5.35
CA ASP A 170 7.21 -9.22 4.29
C ASP A 170 6.38 -10.50 4.07
N LEU A 171 5.69 -10.96 5.13
CA LEU A 171 4.77 -12.10 5.10
C LEU A 171 3.44 -11.81 4.40
N LEU A 172 2.96 -10.57 4.44
CA LEU A 172 1.69 -10.17 3.81
C LEU A 172 1.81 -10.08 2.28
N GLN A 173 3.02 -9.98 1.73
CA GLN A 173 3.24 -9.78 0.30
C GLN A 173 3.09 -11.04 -0.56
N LYS A 174 3.02 -12.25 0.04
CA LYS A 174 3.21 -13.51 -0.72
C LYS A 174 1.98 -14.01 -1.49
N VAL A 175 0.82 -13.34 -1.40
CA VAL A 175 -0.38 -13.68 -2.20
C VAL A 175 -0.51 -12.74 -3.41
N PRO A 176 -0.41 -13.22 -4.66
CA PRO A 176 -0.64 -12.39 -5.84
C PRO A 176 -2.12 -12.00 -5.96
N LEU A 177 -2.37 -10.72 -6.29
CA LEU A 177 -3.68 -10.16 -6.61
C LEU A 177 -4.30 -10.85 -7.85
N SER A 178 -3.47 -11.21 -8.82
CA SER A 178 -3.82 -12.06 -9.95
C SER A 178 -2.58 -12.72 -10.53
N ARG A 179 -2.76 -13.86 -11.21
CA ARG A 179 -1.73 -14.52 -12.01
C ARG A 179 -2.06 -14.30 -13.48
N LEU A 180 -1.15 -13.71 -14.24
CA LEU A 180 -1.36 -13.34 -15.64
C LEU A 180 -0.28 -13.92 -16.55
N LYS A 181 -0.62 -14.04 -17.83
CA LYS A 181 0.30 -14.38 -18.91
C LYS A 181 0.96 -13.11 -19.41
N LEU A 182 2.30 -13.02 -19.32
CA LEU A 182 3.07 -12.00 -20.01
C LEU A 182 3.46 -12.57 -21.39
N LYS A 183 2.76 -12.10 -22.41
CA LYS A 183 2.91 -12.49 -23.81
C LYS A 183 3.94 -11.56 -24.48
N LEU A 184 5.12 -12.07 -24.83
CA LEU A 184 6.13 -11.31 -25.59
C LEU A 184 5.77 -11.27 -27.08
N ASN A 185 5.27 -12.39 -27.60
CA ASN A 185 4.57 -12.48 -28.88
C ASN A 185 3.39 -13.45 -28.72
N LYS A 186 2.97 -14.17 -29.77
CA LYS A 186 1.87 -15.16 -29.68
C LYS A 186 2.28 -16.45 -28.97
N ASP A 187 3.55 -16.82 -29.07
CA ASP A 187 4.06 -18.17 -28.78
C ASP A 187 4.96 -18.17 -27.53
N ILE A 188 5.77 -17.12 -27.38
CA ILE A 188 6.63 -16.85 -26.22
C ILE A 188 5.78 -16.17 -25.14
N VAL A 189 5.37 -16.95 -24.15
CA VAL A 189 4.52 -16.52 -23.04
C VAL A 189 5.08 -17.04 -21.72
N ILE A 190 5.33 -16.14 -20.78
CA ILE A 190 5.73 -16.48 -19.40
C ILE A 190 4.57 -16.21 -18.43
N SER A 191 4.62 -16.81 -17.24
CA SER A 191 3.66 -16.54 -16.17
C SER A 191 4.24 -15.55 -15.16
N VAL A 192 3.43 -14.57 -14.77
CA VAL A 192 3.78 -13.58 -13.73
C VAL A 192 2.66 -13.44 -12.70
N GLY A 193 3.04 -13.38 -11.44
CA GLY A 193 2.20 -12.89 -10.36
C GLY A 193 2.16 -11.37 -10.37
N ILE A 194 0.96 -10.81 -10.26
CA ILE A 194 0.73 -9.37 -10.06
C ILE A 194 0.43 -9.14 -8.58
N TYR A 195 1.22 -8.30 -7.93
CA TYR A 195 1.14 -8.02 -6.50
C TYR A 195 0.79 -6.54 -6.28
N ASN A 196 0.12 -6.23 -5.15
CA ASN A 196 -0.03 -4.84 -4.71
C ASN A 196 0.76 -4.61 -3.42
N LEU A 197 1.93 -3.99 -3.54
CA LEU A 197 2.76 -3.59 -2.41
C LEU A 197 2.18 -2.39 -1.63
N VAL A 198 1.27 -1.61 -2.24
CA VAL A 198 0.72 -0.38 -1.66
C VAL A 198 -0.82 -0.36 -1.79
N GLN A 199 -1.49 -1.05 -0.87
CA GLN A 199 -2.94 -1.00 -0.73
C GLN A 199 -3.36 0.18 0.16
N LYS A 200 -4.34 0.98 -0.30
CA LYS A 200 -4.96 2.00 0.55
C LYS A 200 -5.76 1.32 1.65
N ALA A 201 -5.29 1.41 2.90
CA ALA A 201 -6.07 1.04 4.07
C ALA A 201 -7.33 1.91 4.17
N LEU A 202 -8.48 1.27 4.37
CA LEU A 202 -9.79 1.91 4.48
C LEU A 202 -10.39 1.59 5.85
N LYS A 203 -11.25 2.50 6.35
CA LYS A 203 -12.04 2.22 7.55
C LYS A 203 -12.98 1.03 7.27
N PRO A 204 -13.02 -0.01 8.12
CA PRO A 204 -13.90 -1.14 7.91
C PRO A 204 -15.38 -0.71 7.89
N PRO A 205 -16.22 -1.28 7.01
CA PRO A 205 -17.63 -0.94 6.91
C PRO A 205 -18.42 -1.43 8.14
N PRO A 206 -19.45 -0.70 8.59
CA PRO A 206 -20.24 -1.10 9.75
C PRO A 206 -21.07 -2.36 9.48
N ILE A 207 -21.01 -3.32 10.38
CA ILE A 207 -21.79 -4.57 10.34
C ILE A 207 -23.14 -4.32 11.04
N LYS A 208 -24.25 -4.78 10.43
CA LYS A 208 -25.59 -4.72 11.03
C LYS A 208 -25.74 -5.82 12.08
N LEU A 209 -26.16 -5.49 13.29
CA LEU A 209 -26.35 -6.44 14.40
C LEU A 209 -27.83 -6.49 14.86
N TYR A 210 -28.27 -7.60 15.43
CA TYR A 210 -29.60 -7.71 16.04
C TYR A 210 -29.63 -7.12 17.45
N ARG A 211 -30.51 -6.14 17.70
CA ARG A 211 -30.50 -5.27 18.91
C ARG A 211 -30.54 -6.00 20.26
N LYS A 212 -31.01 -7.25 20.35
CA LYS A 212 -31.08 -8.00 21.63
C LYS A 212 -29.92 -8.96 21.88
N THR A 213 -29.31 -9.51 20.83
CA THR A 213 -28.25 -10.54 20.93
C THR A 213 -26.88 -10.04 20.45
N ASN A 214 -26.86 -8.92 19.74
CA ASN A 214 -25.70 -8.36 19.03
C ASN A 214 -25.12 -9.27 17.92
N GLU A 215 -25.88 -10.27 17.46
CA GLU A 215 -25.47 -11.17 16.38
C GLU A 215 -25.51 -10.50 14.99
N PRO A 216 -24.57 -10.80 14.07
CA PRO A 216 -24.55 -10.24 12.72
C PRO A 216 -25.76 -10.63 11.86
N VAL A 217 -26.37 -9.63 11.21
CA VAL A 217 -27.58 -9.79 10.39
C VAL A 217 -27.25 -9.90 8.90
N LYS A 218 -27.45 -11.09 8.32
CA LYS A 218 -27.27 -11.35 6.89
C LYS A 218 -28.31 -10.60 6.05
N THR A 219 -27.89 -9.52 5.39
CA THR A 219 -28.76 -8.80 4.43
C THR A 219 -28.90 -9.63 3.14
N LYS A 220 -30.12 -9.82 2.66
CA LYS A 220 -30.44 -10.30 1.31
C LYS A 220 -31.06 -9.15 0.51
N TYR A 221 -30.69 -9.01 -0.74
CA TYR A 221 -31.32 -8.08 -1.68
C TYR A 221 -32.11 -8.88 -2.72
N GLN A 222 -33.33 -8.45 -3.01
CA GLN A 222 -34.22 -9.05 -4.01
C GLN A 222 -34.89 -7.91 -4.78
N THR A 223 -34.96 -8.03 -6.10
CA THR A 223 -35.62 -7.07 -6.98
C THR A 223 -36.94 -7.69 -7.44
N PHE A 224 -38.02 -6.92 -7.39
CA PHE A 224 -39.36 -7.38 -7.74
C PHE A 224 -40.05 -6.39 -8.68
N ASN A 225 -41.00 -6.88 -9.46
CA ASN A 225 -41.84 -6.05 -10.31
C ASN A 225 -42.91 -5.37 -9.43
N ILE A 226 -43.01 -4.04 -9.55
CA ILE A 226 -43.91 -3.21 -8.74
C ILE A 226 -45.39 -3.57 -8.95
N ASN A 227 -45.76 -3.98 -10.17
CA ASN A 227 -47.17 -4.21 -10.55
C ASN A 227 -47.65 -5.63 -10.21
N THR A 228 -46.78 -6.64 -10.30
CA THR A 228 -47.13 -8.06 -10.08
C THR A 228 -46.63 -8.60 -8.75
N GLY A 229 -45.75 -7.88 -8.04
CA GLY A 229 -45.07 -8.36 -6.83
C GLY A 229 -44.08 -9.52 -7.06
N SER A 230 -43.93 -10.00 -8.30
CA SER A 230 -43.09 -11.14 -8.63
C SER A 230 -41.60 -10.80 -8.55
N LEU A 231 -40.80 -11.72 -8.00
CA LEU A 231 -39.34 -11.65 -8.04
C LEU A 231 -38.87 -11.57 -9.51
N LEU A 232 -37.99 -10.62 -9.81
CA LEU A 232 -37.37 -10.47 -11.14
C LEU A 232 -36.08 -11.26 -11.20
N LEU A 233 -35.97 -12.15 -12.19
CA LEU A 233 -34.74 -12.84 -12.55
C LEU A 233 -33.84 -11.91 -13.40
N PRO A 234 -32.54 -12.21 -13.54
CA PRO A 234 -31.65 -11.39 -14.38
C PRO A 234 -32.10 -11.26 -15.84
N SER A 235 -32.75 -12.31 -16.37
CA SER A 235 -33.40 -12.38 -17.69
C SER A 235 -34.51 -11.35 -17.89
N ASP A 236 -35.15 -10.94 -16.80
CA ASP A 236 -36.36 -10.12 -16.83
C ASP A 236 -36.00 -8.63 -16.81
N THR A 237 -34.70 -8.29 -16.77
CA THR A 237 -34.19 -6.93 -16.58
C THR A 237 -33.13 -6.55 -17.61
N LYS A 238 -33.51 -5.72 -18.57
CA LYS A 238 -32.55 -5.10 -19.50
C LYS A 238 -31.78 -3.96 -18.84
N ARG A 239 -30.83 -3.37 -19.56
CA ARG A 239 -30.17 -2.09 -19.23
C ARG A 239 -30.65 -1.03 -20.21
N SER A 240 -30.68 0.24 -19.79
CA SER A 240 -30.96 1.34 -20.71
C SER A 240 -30.23 2.62 -20.34
N GLN A 241 -29.99 3.45 -21.34
CA GLN A 241 -29.39 4.77 -21.24
C GLN A 241 -30.17 5.72 -22.17
N ILE A 242 -30.37 6.97 -21.76
CA ILE A 242 -31.17 7.94 -22.51
C ILE A 242 -30.27 9.09 -22.95
N TYR A 243 -30.24 9.35 -24.26
CA TYR A 243 -29.46 10.40 -24.89
C TYR A 243 -30.40 11.34 -25.68
N GLY A 244 -30.68 12.51 -25.11
CA GLY A 244 -31.69 13.42 -25.62
C GLY A 244 -33.07 12.76 -25.58
N SER A 245 -33.71 12.62 -26.75
CA SER A 245 -35.00 11.94 -26.93
C SER A 245 -34.90 10.43 -27.20
N HIS A 246 -33.70 9.85 -27.31
CA HIS A 246 -33.50 8.46 -27.71
C HIS A 246 -33.13 7.59 -26.51
N GLN A 247 -33.90 6.51 -26.28
CA GLN A 247 -33.58 5.48 -25.31
C GLN A 247 -32.84 4.34 -26.01
N ILE A 248 -31.60 4.09 -25.60
CA ILE A 248 -30.82 2.92 -25.99
C ILE A 248 -31.10 1.84 -24.94
N ILE A 249 -31.49 0.65 -25.39
CA ILE A 249 -31.72 -0.52 -24.54
C ILE A 249 -30.70 -1.58 -24.94
N LEU A 250 -30.05 -2.19 -23.94
CA LEU A 250 -29.05 -3.24 -24.12
C LEU A 250 -29.30 -4.38 -23.13
N GLU A 251 -28.95 -5.60 -23.49
CA GLU A 251 -28.88 -6.71 -22.55
C GLU A 251 -27.70 -6.58 -21.59
N LYS A 252 -27.78 -7.29 -20.47
CA LYS A 252 -26.67 -7.36 -19.51
C LYS A 252 -25.39 -7.89 -20.17
N GLU A 253 -25.51 -8.92 -21.02
CA GLU A 253 -24.37 -9.48 -21.77
C GLU A 253 -23.73 -8.44 -22.70
N GLU A 254 -24.50 -7.73 -23.52
CA GLU A 254 -24.01 -6.66 -24.40
C GLU A 254 -23.26 -5.57 -23.63
N THR A 255 -23.76 -5.20 -22.43
CA THR A 255 -23.08 -4.21 -21.56
C THR A 255 -21.77 -4.69 -20.94
N GLU A 256 -21.43 -5.98 -21.06
CA GLU A 256 -20.12 -6.52 -20.69
C GLU A 256 -19.26 -6.83 -21.92
N GLU A 257 -19.87 -7.23 -23.04
CA GLU A 257 -19.20 -7.44 -24.33
C GLU A 257 -18.58 -6.14 -24.87
N LEU A 258 -19.26 -4.99 -24.74
CA LEU A 258 -18.71 -3.68 -25.12
C LEU A 258 -17.45 -3.26 -24.33
N LYS A 259 -17.09 -4.00 -23.26
CA LYS A 259 -15.87 -3.82 -22.47
C LYS A 259 -14.79 -4.86 -22.79
N TRP A 260 -15.08 -5.84 -23.62
CA TRP A 260 -14.16 -6.91 -23.99
C TRP A 260 -13.34 -6.51 -25.23
N PHE A 261 -12.02 -6.60 -25.11
CA PHE A 261 -11.06 -6.28 -26.17
C PHE A 261 -10.04 -7.41 -26.35
N ASP A 262 -9.52 -7.93 -25.23
CA ASP A 262 -8.47 -8.94 -25.20
C ASP A 262 -8.72 -9.97 -24.09
N GLU A 263 -7.94 -11.05 -24.10
CA GLU A 263 -7.80 -11.94 -22.95
C GLU A 263 -7.06 -11.26 -21.77
N PRO A 264 -7.25 -11.74 -20.52
CA PRO A 264 -6.45 -11.30 -19.37
C PRO A 264 -4.96 -11.62 -19.56
N ALA A 265 -4.15 -10.59 -19.77
CA ALA A 265 -2.73 -10.71 -20.10
C ALA A 265 -1.99 -9.37 -19.91
N LEU A 266 -0.66 -9.47 -19.83
CA LEU A 266 0.26 -8.40 -20.18
C LEU A 266 0.80 -8.70 -21.59
N MET A 267 0.46 -7.89 -22.58
CA MET A 267 1.03 -8.01 -23.93
C MET A 267 2.13 -6.98 -24.11
N LEU A 268 3.35 -7.44 -24.41
CA LEU A 268 4.47 -6.56 -24.73
C LEU A 268 4.17 -5.81 -26.03
N MET A 269 4.36 -4.49 -26.03
CA MET A 269 4.15 -3.64 -27.21
C MET A 269 5.49 -3.17 -27.79
N VAL A 270 6.35 -2.57 -26.96
CA VAL A 270 7.66 -2.00 -27.38
C VAL A 270 8.50 -1.63 -26.15
N PHE A 271 9.82 -1.64 -26.26
CA PHE A 271 10.72 -1.06 -25.24
C PHE A 271 10.93 0.45 -25.50
N LYS A 272 10.95 1.28 -24.46
CA LYS A 272 11.22 2.72 -24.55
C LYS A 272 12.25 3.17 -23.52
N PRO A 273 13.07 4.21 -23.78
CA PRO A 273 13.97 4.76 -22.77
C PRO A 273 13.20 5.27 -21.53
N LEU A 274 13.73 5.00 -20.33
CA LEU A 274 13.11 5.40 -19.05
C LEU A 274 12.81 6.91 -18.98
N VAL A 275 13.63 7.75 -19.61
CA VAL A 275 13.46 9.21 -19.67
C VAL A 275 12.14 9.68 -20.32
N MET A 276 11.43 8.82 -21.05
CA MET A 276 10.08 9.13 -21.56
C MET A 276 9.00 9.10 -20.46
N LEU A 277 9.25 8.43 -19.34
CA LEU A 277 8.31 8.27 -18.23
C LEU A 277 8.39 9.46 -17.26
N LYS A 278 7.48 10.42 -17.40
CA LYS A 278 7.46 11.62 -16.55
C LYS A 278 6.87 11.30 -15.17
N LYS A 279 7.57 11.64 -14.09
CA LYS A 279 7.14 11.39 -12.69
C LYS A 279 5.77 11.96 -12.30
N HIS A 280 5.25 12.96 -13.03
CA HIS A 280 3.91 13.53 -12.82
C HIS A 280 2.79 12.81 -13.60
N HIS A 281 3.11 11.82 -14.44
CA HIS A 281 2.13 10.97 -15.13
C HIS A 281 1.63 9.84 -14.21
N TYR A 282 1.11 10.18 -13.03
CA TYR A 282 0.60 9.22 -12.04
C TYR A 282 -0.93 9.26 -11.96
N PRO A 283 -1.66 8.26 -12.51
CA PRO A 283 -3.12 8.21 -12.46
C PRO A 283 -3.69 7.35 -11.32
N ARG A 284 -2.94 6.34 -10.85
CA ARG A 284 -3.36 5.35 -9.83
C ARG A 284 -2.12 4.61 -9.30
N PRO A 285 -2.16 3.98 -8.10
CA PRO A 285 -1.04 3.22 -7.57
C PRO A 285 -0.52 2.17 -8.55
N SER A 286 0.81 2.09 -8.64
CA SER A 286 1.53 1.06 -9.37
C SER A 286 1.29 -0.32 -8.76
N LEU A 287 1.41 -1.36 -9.57
CA LEU A 287 1.48 -2.74 -9.10
C LEU A 287 2.93 -3.23 -9.20
N PHE A 288 3.24 -4.39 -8.63
CA PHE A 288 4.52 -5.07 -8.78
C PHE A 288 4.31 -6.40 -9.52
N THR A 289 5.27 -6.80 -10.34
CA THR A 289 5.21 -8.07 -11.09
C THR A 289 6.45 -8.90 -10.85
N TYR A 290 6.25 -10.19 -10.60
CA TYR A 290 7.28 -11.18 -10.27
C TYR A 290 6.97 -12.50 -11.02
N PRO A 291 7.96 -13.33 -11.41
CA PRO A 291 7.70 -14.56 -12.15
C PRO A 291 6.93 -15.59 -11.31
N GLU A 292 6.04 -16.34 -11.96
CA GLU A 292 5.21 -17.38 -11.36
C GLU A 292 5.55 -18.73 -12.00
N GLU A 293 6.68 -19.29 -11.57
CA GLU A 293 7.24 -20.55 -12.10
C GLU A 293 6.24 -21.72 -12.04
N SER A 294 5.32 -21.71 -11.06
CA SER A 294 4.35 -22.79 -10.81
C SER A 294 3.34 -23.04 -11.94
N LEU A 295 3.22 -22.13 -12.91
CA LEU A 295 2.32 -22.27 -14.07
C LEU A 295 3.03 -22.47 -15.40
N VAL A 296 4.27 -21.98 -15.55
CA VAL A 296 5.07 -22.10 -16.79
C VAL A 296 6.55 -22.15 -16.40
N ASN A 297 7.14 -23.35 -16.44
CA ASN A 297 8.56 -23.55 -16.19
C ASN A 297 9.43 -22.74 -17.18
N GLY A 298 10.53 -22.18 -16.72
CA GLY A 298 11.40 -21.26 -17.46
C GLY A 298 10.96 -19.79 -17.39
N SER A 299 9.81 -19.47 -16.76
CA SER A 299 9.34 -18.09 -16.60
C SER A 299 10.35 -17.23 -15.85
N SER A 300 10.91 -17.74 -14.75
CA SER A 300 11.86 -17.04 -13.91
C SER A 300 13.17 -16.74 -14.66
N THR A 301 13.67 -17.69 -15.45
CA THR A 301 14.88 -17.52 -16.26
C THR A 301 14.73 -16.40 -17.28
N LEU A 302 13.62 -16.40 -18.04
CA LEU A 302 13.37 -15.39 -19.07
C LEU A 302 13.03 -14.02 -18.44
N PHE A 303 12.30 -14.01 -17.32
CA PHE A 303 12.00 -12.79 -16.56
C PHE A 303 13.28 -12.14 -16.01
N SER A 304 14.19 -12.91 -15.43
CA SER A 304 15.47 -12.40 -14.91
C SER A 304 16.37 -11.86 -16.03
N ALA A 305 16.41 -12.55 -17.18
CA ALA A 305 17.11 -12.05 -18.36
C ALA A 305 16.54 -10.71 -18.85
N LEU A 306 15.20 -10.58 -18.94
CA LEU A 306 14.55 -9.30 -19.26
C LEU A 306 14.86 -8.20 -18.24
N LEU A 307 14.92 -8.54 -16.94
CA LEU A 307 15.18 -7.58 -15.87
C LEU A 307 16.59 -6.99 -15.97
N ILE A 308 17.61 -7.85 -16.11
CA ILE A 308 19.02 -7.44 -16.27
C ILE A 308 19.17 -6.57 -17.52
N GLU A 309 18.67 -7.04 -18.67
CA GLU A 309 18.71 -6.33 -19.96
C GLU A 309 18.02 -4.96 -19.91
N CYS A 310 16.92 -4.82 -19.15
CA CYS A 310 16.23 -3.54 -18.99
C CYS A 310 16.97 -2.56 -18.06
N LEU A 311 17.64 -3.07 -17.02
CA LEU A 311 18.49 -2.26 -16.13
C LEU A 311 19.71 -1.74 -16.91
N GLU A 312 20.46 -2.62 -17.57
CA GLU A 312 21.66 -2.25 -18.35
C GLU A 312 21.37 -1.22 -19.45
N LYS A 313 20.24 -1.36 -20.15
CA LYS A 313 19.86 -0.48 -21.26
C LYS A 313 19.01 0.71 -20.84
N VAL A 314 18.66 0.81 -19.55
CA VAL A 314 17.84 1.88 -18.95
C VAL A 314 16.51 2.07 -19.70
N VAL A 315 15.83 0.95 -20.00
CA VAL A 315 14.57 0.89 -20.76
C VAL A 315 13.40 0.38 -19.92
N ILE A 316 12.21 0.84 -20.27
CA ILE A 316 10.92 0.35 -19.79
C ILE A 316 10.26 -0.51 -20.86
N ALA A 317 9.64 -1.62 -20.45
CA ALA A 317 8.79 -2.41 -21.34
C ALA A 317 7.36 -1.83 -21.33
N LEU A 318 6.93 -1.24 -22.44
CA LEU A 318 5.55 -0.75 -22.61
C LEU A 318 4.66 -1.95 -22.91
N CYS A 319 3.68 -2.21 -22.05
CA CYS A 319 2.74 -3.31 -22.17
C CYS A 319 1.29 -2.82 -22.25
N ARG A 320 0.44 -3.61 -22.91
CA ARG A 320 -1.02 -3.50 -22.87
C ARG A 320 -1.54 -4.49 -21.82
N TYR A 321 -2.15 -3.96 -20.77
CA TYR A 321 -2.56 -4.67 -19.56
C TYR A 321 -4.08 -4.84 -19.51
N THR A 322 -4.52 -6.10 -19.46
CA THR A 322 -5.92 -6.50 -19.29
C THR A 322 -6.03 -7.34 -18.01
N PRO A 323 -6.60 -6.81 -16.90
CA PRO A 323 -6.53 -7.45 -15.59
C PRO A 323 -7.43 -8.69 -15.45
N CYS A 324 -8.61 -8.65 -16.05
CA CYS A 324 -9.57 -9.76 -16.11
C CYS A 324 -10.50 -9.58 -17.32
N ARG A 325 -11.40 -10.54 -17.57
CA ARG A 325 -12.33 -10.47 -18.71
C ARG A 325 -13.29 -9.28 -18.56
N ASN A 326 -13.72 -8.74 -19.70
CA ASN A 326 -14.71 -7.66 -19.79
C ASN A 326 -14.25 -6.35 -19.11
N ILE A 327 -12.95 -6.07 -19.15
CA ILE A 327 -12.36 -4.79 -18.75
C ILE A 327 -11.50 -4.23 -19.91
N PRO A 328 -11.64 -2.94 -20.27
CA PRO A 328 -10.82 -2.32 -21.32
C PRO A 328 -9.31 -2.33 -20.98
N PRO A 329 -8.44 -2.47 -21.98
CA PRO A 329 -7.00 -2.55 -21.76
C PRO A 329 -6.39 -1.19 -21.40
N TYR A 330 -5.38 -1.21 -20.53
CA TYR A 330 -4.61 -0.03 -20.14
C TYR A 330 -3.18 -0.10 -20.67
N PHE A 331 -2.60 1.03 -21.07
CA PHE A 331 -1.15 1.11 -21.29
C PHE A 331 -0.42 1.25 -19.95
N VAL A 332 0.57 0.38 -19.74
CA VAL A 332 1.40 0.35 -18.54
C VAL A 332 2.87 0.27 -18.94
N ALA A 333 3.73 0.96 -18.19
CA ALA A 333 5.18 0.78 -18.27
C ALA A 333 5.59 -0.22 -17.18
N LEU A 334 6.21 -1.33 -17.56
CA LEU A 334 6.99 -2.16 -16.66
C LEU A 334 8.36 -1.49 -16.51
N VAL A 335 8.62 -0.92 -15.35
CA VAL A 335 9.88 -0.28 -14.96
C VAL A 335 10.72 -1.31 -14.22
N SER A 336 11.92 -1.60 -14.71
CA SER A 336 12.86 -2.51 -14.05
C SER A 336 13.24 -1.98 -12.67
N GLN A 337 13.14 -2.84 -11.66
CA GLN A 337 13.39 -2.54 -10.26
C GLN A 337 14.44 -3.53 -9.74
N GLU A 338 15.61 -3.00 -9.38
CA GLU A 338 16.72 -3.75 -8.78
C GLU A 338 16.42 -4.09 -7.30
N GLU A 339 17.15 -5.06 -6.75
CA GLU A 339 17.07 -5.39 -5.33
C GLU A 339 17.85 -4.38 -4.48
N GLU A 340 17.23 -3.89 -3.41
CA GLU A 340 17.89 -3.02 -2.43
C GLU A 340 17.76 -3.64 -1.03
N LEU A 341 18.90 -4.02 -0.45
CA LEU A 341 19.00 -4.50 0.92
C LEU A 341 19.62 -3.40 1.80
N ASP A 342 19.05 -3.14 2.97
CA ASP A 342 19.61 -2.16 3.90
C ASP A 342 20.77 -2.70 4.77
N ASP A 343 21.27 -1.85 5.67
CA ASP A 343 22.33 -2.18 6.64
C ASP A 343 22.00 -3.39 7.53
N GLN A 344 20.72 -3.76 7.65
CA GLN A 344 20.21 -4.88 8.45
C GLN A 344 19.79 -6.07 7.57
N LYS A 345 20.16 -6.07 6.28
CA LYS A 345 19.80 -7.10 5.28
C LYS A 345 18.29 -7.28 5.09
N ILE A 346 17.50 -6.25 5.40
CA ILE A 346 16.07 -6.21 5.10
C ILE A 346 15.91 -5.80 3.64
N GLN A 347 15.07 -6.52 2.89
CA GLN A 347 14.73 -6.15 1.51
C GLN A 347 13.82 -4.93 1.51
N VAL A 348 14.39 -3.76 1.19
CA VAL A 348 13.66 -2.47 1.08
C VAL A 348 12.97 -2.38 -0.27
N THR A 349 13.65 -2.83 -1.32
CA THR A 349 13.17 -2.79 -2.71
C THR A 349 13.28 -4.20 -3.31
N THR A 350 12.15 -4.73 -3.78
CA THR A 350 12.02 -6.11 -4.28
C THR A 350 12.49 -6.24 -5.75
N PRO A 351 13.31 -7.22 -6.14
CA PRO A 351 13.74 -7.38 -7.53
C PRO A 351 12.58 -7.78 -8.46
N GLY A 352 12.31 -7.00 -9.51
CA GLY A 352 11.23 -7.29 -10.46
C GLY A 352 10.89 -6.13 -11.38
N PHE A 353 9.63 -6.02 -11.80
CA PHE A 353 9.16 -4.82 -12.50
C PHE A 353 8.02 -4.12 -11.73
N GLN A 354 8.15 -2.80 -11.59
CA GLN A 354 7.05 -1.93 -11.16
C GLN A 354 6.15 -1.64 -12.37
N LEU A 355 4.89 -2.04 -12.28
CA LEU A 355 3.85 -1.79 -13.28
C LEU A 355 3.22 -0.42 -13.02
N VAL A 356 3.69 0.58 -13.78
CA VAL A 356 3.24 1.98 -13.71
C VAL A 356 2.16 2.23 -14.76
N PHE A 357 0.97 2.64 -14.32
CA PHE A 357 -0.14 2.99 -15.22
C PHE A 357 0.11 4.34 -15.92
N LEU A 358 -0.15 4.42 -17.22
CA LEU A 358 0.03 5.66 -17.99
C LEU A 358 -1.31 6.42 -18.16
N PRO A 359 -1.36 7.74 -17.94
CA PRO A 359 -2.53 8.56 -18.24
C PRO A 359 -2.63 8.86 -19.74
N PHE A 360 -3.85 9.00 -20.24
CA PHE A 360 -4.11 9.23 -21.68
C PHE A 360 -3.89 10.68 -22.14
N VAL A 361 -3.87 11.67 -21.24
CA VAL A 361 -3.66 13.09 -21.59
C VAL A 361 -2.83 13.80 -20.51
N PRO A 362 -1.73 14.49 -20.88
CA PRO A 362 -1.00 15.37 -19.97
C PRO A 362 -0.99 16.84 -20.45
N PHE A 363 -1.40 17.79 -19.62
CA PHE A 363 -0.99 19.20 -19.76
C PHE A 363 -1.10 19.98 -18.45
N THR A 364 -0.14 20.85 -18.21
CA THR A 364 -0.24 22.05 -17.34
C THR A 364 0.94 22.95 -17.69
N GLU A 365 0.67 24.20 -18.05
CA GLU A 365 1.70 25.22 -18.16
C GLU A 365 2.17 25.65 -16.77
N LYS A 366 3.38 26.22 -16.68
CA LYS A 366 3.96 26.72 -15.44
C LYS A 366 4.47 28.14 -15.63
N VAL A 367 4.10 29.02 -14.70
CA VAL A 367 4.71 30.34 -14.57
C VAL A 367 6.11 30.17 -14.00
N MET A 368 7.07 30.93 -14.52
CA MET A 368 8.47 30.92 -14.08
C MET A 368 8.70 32.01 -13.02
N ALA A 369 9.41 31.67 -11.95
CA ALA A 369 9.80 32.59 -10.89
C ALA A 369 11.18 33.21 -11.15
N THR A 370 11.52 34.32 -10.48
CA THR A 370 12.83 34.97 -10.63
C THR A 370 13.94 34.17 -9.93
N PRO A 371 15.21 34.27 -10.35
CA PRO A 371 16.31 33.53 -9.72
C PRO A 371 16.51 33.87 -8.24
N GLU A 372 16.17 35.09 -7.82
CA GLU A 372 16.28 35.55 -6.42
C GLU A 372 15.23 34.91 -5.52
N GLN A 373 13.96 34.85 -5.98
CA GLN A 373 12.87 34.13 -5.32
C GLN A 373 13.24 32.64 -5.16
N VAL A 374 13.79 32.04 -6.21
CA VAL A 374 14.31 30.65 -6.18
C VAL A 374 15.47 30.51 -5.19
N GLY A 375 16.36 31.50 -5.09
CA GLY A 375 17.46 31.53 -4.13
C GLY A 375 17.00 31.52 -2.67
N LYS A 376 16.08 32.41 -2.30
CA LYS A 376 15.50 32.45 -0.94
C LYS A 376 14.69 31.19 -0.61
N MET A 377 13.90 30.68 -1.56
CA MET A 377 13.17 29.42 -1.38
C MET A 377 14.11 28.21 -1.19
N LYS A 378 15.26 28.15 -1.88
CA LYS A 378 16.26 27.10 -1.64
C LYS A 378 16.79 27.09 -0.20
N ALA A 379 17.05 28.27 0.39
CA ALA A 379 17.49 28.37 1.78
C ALA A 379 16.42 27.86 2.77
N ILE A 380 15.14 28.20 2.54
CA ILE A 380 13.99 27.69 3.30
C ILE A 380 13.90 26.16 3.20
N VAL A 381 13.98 25.60 1.98
CA VAL A 381 13.91 24.15 1.74
C VAL A 381 15.08 23.40 2.39
N GLN A 382 16.30 23.93 2.35
CA GLN A 382 17.45 23.34 3.04
C GLN A 382 17.26 23.28 4.57
N LYS A 383 16.60 24.28 5.17
CA LYS A 383 16.33 24.36 6.61
C LYS A 383 15.18 23.46 7.07
N LEU A 384 14.25 23.14 6.17
CA LEU A 384 13.13 22.21 6.41
C LEU A 384 13.39 20.80 5.85
N CYS A 385 14.63 20.47 5.49
CA CYS A 385 14.97 19.18 4.90
C CYS A 385 14.81 18.05 5.94
N LEU A 386 14.01 17.03 5.60
CA LEU A 386 13.71 15.88 6.46
C LEU A 386 13.91 14.57 5.72
N THR A 387 14.44 13.56 6.41
CA THR A 387 14.64 12.21 5.85
C THR A 387 13.31 11.47 5.81
N TYR A 388 12.61 11.57 4.67
CA TYR A 388 11.34 10.88 4.46
C TYR A 388 11.52 9.35 4.39
N ARG A 389 10.63 8.60 5.05
CA ARG A 389 10.41 7.16 4.81
C ARG A 389 8.92 6.90 4.64
N SER A 390 8.58 5.84 3.88
CA SER A 390 7.20 5.42 3.62
C SER A 390 6.42 5.02 4.88
N ASP A 391 7.12 4.55 5.92
CA ASP A 391 6.58 4.11 7.20
C ASP A 391 6.57 5.19 8.29
N SER A 392 6.93 6.45 7.98
CA SER A 392 7.04 7.53 8.98
C SER A 392 5.70 8.13 9.44
N PHE A 393 4.59 7.84 8.76
CA PHE A 393 3.30 8.49 9.01
C PHE A 393 2.17 7.47 9.08
N GLU A 394 1.49 7.44 10.22
CA GLU A 394 0.27 6.65 10.41
C GLU A 394 -0.98 7.43 9.95
N ASN A 395 -2.08 6.72 9.69
CA ASN A 395 -3.35 7.35 9.30
C ASN A 395 -4.18 7.72 10.55
N PRO A 396 -4.32 9.02 10.92
CA PRO A 396 -4.97 9.42 12.17
C PRO A 396 -6.45 9.02 12.23
N VAL A 397 -7.14 8.98 11.08
CA VAL A 397 -8.55 8.56 10.99
C VAL A 397 -8.72 7.07 11.28
N LEU A 398 -7.73 6.24 10.96
CA LEU A 398 -7.73 4.83 11.35
C LEU A 398 -7.32 4.67 12.81
N GLN A 399 -6.26 5.34 13.26
CA GLN A 399 -5.82 5.20 14.65
C GLN A 399 -6.90 5.63 15.65
N GLN A 400 -7.52 6.79 15.48
CA GLN A 400 -8.62 7.20 16.36
C GLN A 400 -9.83 6.26 16.26
N HIS A 401 -10.08 5.66 15.08
CA HIS A 401 -11.16 4.68 14.96
C HIS A 401 -10.89 3.41 15.77
N PHE A 402 -9.69 2.84 15.67
CA PHE A 402 -9.35 1.61 16.40
C PHE A 402 -9.17 1.86 17.89
N ARG A 403 -8.65 3.02 18.33
CA ARG A 403 -8.65 3.42 19.75
C ARG A 403 -10.04 3.55 20.34
N ASN A 404 -10.99 4.10 19.58
CA ASN A 404 -12.39 4.17 20.01
C ASN A 404 -13.07 2.79 20.09
N LEU A 405 -12.64 1.81 19.28
CA LEU A 405 -13.12 0.43 19.37
C LEU A 405 -12.47 -0.33 20.52
N GLU A 406 -11.18 -0.10 20.78
CA GLU A 406 -10.42 -0.70 21.88
C GLU A 406 -10.99 -0.27 23.23
N SER A 407 -11.19 1.04 23.46
CA SER A 407 -11.79 1.55 24.70
C SER A 407 -13.21 1.02 24.94
N PHE A 408 -14.05 1.00 23.90
CA PHE A 408 -15.40 0.45 23.98
C PHE A 408 -15.41 -1.05 24.30
N THR A 409 -14.51 -1.83 23.69
CA THR A 409 -14.40 -3.29 23.88
C THR A 409 -13.83 -3.66 25.26
N LEU A 410 -13.01 -2.78 25.85
CA LEU A 410 -12.42 -2.93 27.18
C LEU A 410 -13.23 -2.22 28.29
N TYR A 411 -14.36 -1.58 27.95
CA TYR A 411 -15.19 -0.78 28.85
C TYR A 411 -14.43 0.34 29.60
N LEU A 412 -13.45 0.96 28.92
CA LEU A 412 -12.75 2.13 29.43
C LEU A 412 -13.65 3.38 29.32
N MET A 413 -13.55 4.30 30.29
CA MET A 413 -14.43 5.46 30.38
C MET A 413 -14.20 6.48 29.25
N GLU A 414 -12.95 6.61 28.77
CA GLU A 414 -12.57 7.51 27.69
C GLU A 414 -11.63 6.80 26.69
N PRO A 415 -11.68 7.14 25.39
CA PRO A 415 -10.72 6.66 24.39
C PRO A 415 -9.38 7.40 24.49
N GLU A 416 -8.28 6.72 24.17
CA GLU A 416 -7.00 7.39 23.92
C GLU A 416 -7.11 8.30 22.69
N GLN A 417 -6.69 9.56 22.82
CA GLN A 417 -6.56 10.50 21.71
C GLN A 417 -5.32 10.14 20.89
N ALA A 418 -5.50 9.78 19.63
CA ALA A 418 -4.39 9.49 18.72
C ALA A 418 -3.65 10.80 18.37
N VAL A 419 -2.34 10.83 18.59
CA VAL A 419 -1.50 11.98 18.22
C VAL A 419 -1.41 12.05 16.70
N ASP A 420 -1.86 13.17 16.11
CA ASP A 420 -1.82 13.34 14.66
C ASP A 420 -0.40 13.67 14.17
N LEU A 421 0.23 12.70 13.51
CA LEU A 421 1.58 12.80 12.95
C LEU A 421 1.65 13.52 11.60
N ILE A 422 0.52 13.80 10.92
CA ILE A 422 0.51 14.54 9.65
C ILE A 422 0.37 16.06 9.83
N LEU A 423 0.12 16.54 11.06
CA LEU A 423 0.12 17.97 11.37
C LEU A 423 1.57 18.52 11.37
N PRO A 424 1.88 19.59 10.60
CA PRO A 424 3.19 20.22 10.64
C PRO A 424 3.49 20.78 12.04
N LYS A 425 4.74 20.61 12.49
CA LYS A 425 5.22 21.17 13.77
C LYS A 425 5.49 22.68 13.65
N VAL A 426 4.43 23.48 13.58
CA VAL A 426 4.48 24.92 13.27
C VAL A 426 5.47 25.68 14.16
N GLU A 427 5.52 25.41 15.46
CA GLU A 427 6.44 26.08 16.39
C GLU A 427 7.92 25.77 16.12
N GLU A 428 8.26 24.49 15.92
CA GLU A 428 9.63 24.07 15.55
C GLU A 428 10.03 24.68 14.20
N MET A 429 9.14 24.65 13.21
CA MET A 429 9.37 25.21 11.88
C MET A 429 9.59 26.73 11.93
N ASN A 430 8.73 27.48 12.62
CA ASN A 430 8.86 28.94 12.76
C ASN A 430 10.19 29.31 13.45
N LYS A 431 10.58 28.56 14.49
CA LYS A 431 11.86 28.75 15.21
C LYS A 431 13.08 28.46 14.34
N ILE A 432 12.99 27.49 13.42
CA ILE A 432 14.04 27.14 12.46
C ILE A 432 14.15 28.18 11.33
N LEU A 433 13.03 28.80 10.94
CA LEU A 433 12.96 29.69 9.78
C LEU A 433 13.23 31.17 10.08
N GLY A 434 12.86 31.67 11.27
CA GLY A 434 13.14 33.06 11.67
C GLY A 434 12.70 34.10 10.64
N SER A 435 13.62 34.98 10.24
CA SER A 435 13.36 36.07 9.28
C SER A 435 13.13 35.62 7.83
N MET A 436 13.62 34.45 7.43
CA MET A 436 13.63 34.00 6.03
C MET A 436 12.22 33.92 5.40
N VAL A 437 11.19 33.68 6.22
CA VAL A 437 9.79 33.69 5.77
C VAL A 437 9.32 35.10 5.41
N ASN A 438 9.74 36.14 6.15
CA ASN A 438 9.36 37.51 5.86
C ASN A 438 10.15 38.06 4.67
N GLU A 439 11.45 37.79 4.61
CA GLU A 439 12.30 38.10 3.45
C GLU A 439 11.78 37.47 2.15
N PHE A 440 11.21 36.26 2.21
CA PHE A 440 10.59 35.62 1.04
C PHE A 440 9.21 36.21 0.71
N LYS A 441 8.41 36.61 1.71
CA LYS A 441 7.12 37.29 1.48
C LYS A 441 7.31 38.62 0.75
N GLU A 442 8.26 39.44 1.19
CA GLU A 442 8.56 40.76 0.60
C GLU A 442 8.98 40.67 -0.88
N LEU A 443 9.60 39.57 -1.29
CA LEU A 443 10.04 39.32 -2.67
C LEU A 443 8.97 38.69 -3.59
N VAL A 444 7.78 38.35 -3.08
CA VAL A 444 6.76 37.58 -3.81
C VAL A 444 5.36 38.18 -3.71
N TYR A 445 4.99 38.75 -2.57
CA TYR A 445 3.67 39.32 -2.33
C TYR A 445 3.73 40.85 -2.35
N SER A 446 2.92 41.47 -3.20
CA SER A 446 2.66 42.91 -3.16
C SER A 446 2.13 43.33 -1.79
N ALA A 447 2.40 44.58 -1.36
CA ALA A 447 1.92 45.09 -0.06
C ALA A 447 0.40 44.98 0.12
N ASP A 448 -0.39 45.12 -0.96
CA ASP A 448 -1.85 45.00 -0.95
C ASP A 448 -2.37 43.54 -1.04
N TYR A 449 -1.48 42.54 -1.05
CA TYR A 449 -1.87 41.14 -1.22
C TYR A 449 -2.42 40.56 0.10
N ASN A 450 -3.72 40.28 0.13
CA ASN A 450 -4.35 39.54 1.23
C ASN A 450 -4.27 38.01 0.98
N PRO A 451 -3.43 37.25 1.72
CA PRO A 451 -3.29 35.81 1.54
C PRO A 451 -4.50 34.99 2.00
N GLU A 452 -5.35 35.55 2.87
CA GLU A 452 -6.57 34.92 3.38
C GLU A 452 -7.84 35.39 2.64
N GLY A 453 -7.68 36.34 1.71
CA GLY A 453 -8.73 36.83 0.85
C GLY A 453 -9.29 35.71 -0.02
N LYS A 454 -10.55 35.31 0.21
CA LYS A 454 -11.25 34.36 -0.67
C LYS A 454 -11.15 34.85 -2.11
N ILE A 455 -10.48 34.07 -2.96
CA ILE A 455 -10.43 34.32 -4.40
C ILE A 455 -11.85 34.15 -4.95
N THR A 456 -12.60 35.25 -5.00
CA THR A 456 -13.73 35.38 -5.91
C THR A 456 -13.17 35.11 -7.30
N LYS A 457 -13.62 34.02 -7.93
CA LYS A 457 -13.26 33.72 -9.31
C LYS A 457 -13.65 34.95 -10.14
N ARG A 458 -12.68 35.74 -10.58
CA ARG A 458 -12.91 36.76 -11.60
C ARG A 458 -13.66 36.06 -12.72
N LYS A 459 -14.84 36.58 -13.10
CA LYS A 459 -15.36 36.28 -14.44
C LYS A 459 -14.20 36.56 -15.39
N ARG A 460 -13.89 35.64 -16.30
CA ARG A 460 -13.11 36.02 -17.48
C ARG A 460 -13.95 37.07 -18.19
N ASN A 461 -13.51 38.33 -18.14
CA ASN A 461 -13.77 39.22 -19.26
C ASN A 461 -13.03 38.57 -20.43
N ASN A 462 -13.75 38.22 -21.50
CA ASN A 462 -13.18 37.52 -22.65
C ASN A 462 -12.46 38.50 -23.60
N GLU A 463 -11.75 39.47 -23.04
CA GLU A 463 -10.86 40.33 -23.81
C GLU A 463 -9.57 39.55 -24.10
N TYR A 464 -9.56 38.89 -25.25
CA TYR A 464 -8.36 38.31 -25.83
C TYR A 464 -7.37 39.41 -26.18
N SER A 465 -6.09 39.17 -25.89
CA SER A 465 -5.00 40.05 -26.32
C SER A 465 -4.84 40.05 -27.85
N GLU A 466 -4.26 41.12 -28.41
CA GLU A 466 -3.93 41.15 -29.84
C GLU A 466 -3.01 40.00 -30.25
N GLU A 467 -2.12 39.57 -29.36
CA GLU A 467 -1.15 38.50 -29.61
C GLU A 467 -1.86 37.14 -29.69
N GLU A 468 -2.78 36.84 -28.76
CA GLU A 468 -3.64 35.65 -28.86
C GLU A 468 -4.44 35.64 -30.17
N LEU A 469 -5.07 36.77 -30.53
CA LEU A 469 -5.81 36.92 -31.79
C LEU A 469 -4.90 36.68 -33.02
N LYS A 470 -3.70 37.27 -33.05
CA LYS A 470 -2.69 37.02 -34.10
C LYS A 470 -2.32 35.53 -34.18
N THR A 471 -2.15 34.83 -33.05
CA THR A 471 -1.86 33.37 -33.08
C THR A 471 -3.06 32.51 -33.51
N HIS A 472 -4.30 32.93 -33.24
CA HIS A 472 -5.50 32.22 -33.70
C HIS A 472 -5.75 32.41 -35.20
N ILE A 473 -5.48 33.61 -35.73
CA ILE A 473 -5.50 33.93 -37.17
C ILE A 473 -4.44 33.09 -37.90
N SER A 474 -3.19 33.10 -37.46
CA SER A 474 -2.11 32.36 -38.12
C SER A 474 -2.26 30.84 -38.04
N LYS A 475 -3.05 30.32 -37.08
CA LYS A 475 -3.41 28.89 -36.97
C LYS A 475 -4.72 28.53 -37.70
N GLY A 476 -5.40 29.49 -38.35
CA GLY A 476 -6.66 29.25 -39.06
C GLY A 476 -7.85 28.85 -38.16
N THR A 477 -7.74 29.01 -36.84
CA THR A 477 -8.72 28.46 -35.87
C THR A 477 -9.91 29.38 -35.60
N LEU A 478 -10.03 30.49 -36.31
CA LEU A 478 -11.07 31.52 -36.08
C LEU A 478 -12.51 31.01 -36.24
N GLY A 479 -12.73 29.95 -37.03
CA GLY A 479 -14.05 29.34 -37.20
C GLY A 479 -14.62 28.64 -35.96
N ASN A 480 -13.80 28.44 -34.90
CA ASN A 480 -14.21 27.75 -33.67
C ASN A 480 -14.73 28.70 -32.58
N PHE A 481 -14.72 30.03 -32.81
CA PHE A 481 -15.27 30.99 -31.85
C PHE A 481 -16.81 31.04 -31.92
N THR A 482 -17.46 31.13 -30.76
CA THR A 482 -18.92 31.25 -30.68
C THR A 482 -19.38 32.65 -31.10
N GLY A 483 -20.59 32.72 -31.68
CA GLY A 483 -21.16 33.94 -32.28
C GLY A 483 -21.09 35.24 -31.45
N PRO A 484 -21.18 35.24 -30.10
CA PRO A 484 -20.98 36.45 -29.30
C PRO A 484 -19.56 37.04 -29.44
N ILE A 485 -18.53 36.19 -29.45
CA ILE A 485 -17.12 36.62 -29.53
C ILE A 485 -16.82 37.18 -30.93
N MET A 486 -17.42 36.60 -31.98
CA MET A 486 -17.35 37.15 -33.33
C MET A 486 -18.00 38.53 -33.46
N LYS A 487 -19.01 38.88 -32.64
CA LYS A 487 -19.61 40.22 -32.66
C LYS A 487 -18.70 41.28 -32.05
N GLU A 488 -18.09 41.01 -30.89
CA GLU A 488 -17.10 41.92 -30.28
C GLU A 488 -15.89 42.15 -31.20
N TYR A 489 -15.43 41.08 -31.87
CA TYR A 489 -14.37 41.18 -32.88
C TYR A 489 -14.78 42.03 -34.11
N TRP A 490 -16.03 41.94 -34.56
CA TRP A 490 -16.52 42.77 -35.66
C TRP A 490 -16.58 44.27 -35.30
N LEU A 491 -17.01 44.63 -34.09
CA LEU A 491 -16.96 46.03 -33.63
C LEU A 491 -15.52 46.55 -33.58
N LYS A 492 -14.61 45.87 -32.86
CA LYS A 492 -13.21 46.31 -32.76
C LYS A 492 -12.50 46.35 -34.12
N LYS A 493 -12.91 45.50 -35.09
CA LYS A 493 -12.42 45.57 -36.48
C LYS A 493 -12.91 46.81 -37.22
N GLN A 494 -14.15 47.27 -37.01
CA GLN A 494 -14.64 48.52 -37.61
C GLN A 494 -13.92 49.72 -37.01
N GLU A 495 -13.77 49.79 -35.68
CA GLU A 495 -13.02 50.85 -35.00
C GLU A 495 -11.57 50.95 -35.50
N LEU A 496 -10.87 49.82 -35.63
CA LEU A 496 -9.51 49.78 -36.20
C LEU A 496 -9.45 50.19 -37.67
N LEU A 497 -10.48 49.87 -38.48
CA LEU A 497 -10.56 50.32 -39.87
C LEU A 497 -10.81 51.82 -39.99
N GLU A 498 -11.65 52.40 -39.14
CA GLU A 498 -11.89 53.85 -39.09
C GLU A 498 -10.63 54.60 -38.63
N VAL A 499 -9.95 54.13 -37.58
CA VAL A 499 -8.67 54.70 -37.10
C VAL A 499 -7.58 54.64 -38.17
N LEU A 500 -7.43 53.50 -38.86
CA LEU A 500 -6.46 53.37 -39.96
C LEU A 500 -6.83 54.24 -41.16
N THR A 501 -8.11 54.27 -41.57
CA THR A 501 -8.55 55.11 -42.70
C THR A 501 -8.29 56.58 -42.41
N LYS A 502 -8.52 57.03 -41.19
CA LYS A 502 -8.24 58.41 -40.75
C LYS A 502 -6.73 58.73 -40.72
N HIS A 503 -5.90 57.81 -40.25
CA HIS A 503 -4.43 57.95 -40.26
C HIS A 503 -3.83 57.98 -41.69
N PHE A 504 -4.58 57.55 -42.72
CA PHE A 504 -4.18 57.66 -44.13
C PHE A 504 -4.95 58.75 -44.90
N GLN A 505 -5.60 59.69 -44.21
CA GLN A 505 -6.34 60.82 -44.80
C GLN A 505 -5.97 62.21 -44.26
N ASP A 506 -5.11 62.29 -43.24
CA ASP A 506 -4.44 63.52 -42.76
C ASP A 506 -2.98 63.58 -43.27
#